data_AF-A0A348N1S4-F1
#
_entry.id   AF-A0A348N1S4-F1
#
_cell.length_a   1.000
_cell.length_b   1.000
_cell.length_c   1.000
_cell.angle_alpha   90.00
_cell.angle_beta   90.00
_cell.angle_gamma   90.00
#
_symmetry.space_group_name_H-M   'P 1'
#
loop_
_entity.id
_entity.type
_entity.pdbx_description
1 polymer ?
#
loop_
_entity_poly.entity_id
_entity_poly.type
_entity_poly.pdbx_seq_one_letter_code
_entity_poly.pdbx_strand_id
1 'polypeptide(L)' 'MSHFQSVLFDLDGTLVDTAPDLGFALNTLLEQEGRRPLAEAL' A
#
# COMPACT_ATOMS: atom_id res chain seq x y z
N MET A 1 -9.42 -27.17 19.67
CA MET A 1 -9.15 -25.89 19.00
C MET A 1 -9.02 -24.82 20.07
N SER A 2 -7.92 -24.07 20.12
CA SER A 2 -7.78 -22.96 21.06
C SER A 2 -8.63 -21.78 20.58
N HIS A 3 -9.42 -21.21 21.48
CA HIS A 3 -10.20 -20.01 21.21
C HIS A 3 -9.30 -18.78 21.37
N PHE A 4 -9.08 -18.04 20.28
CA PHE A 4 -8.34 -16.78 20.36
C PHE A 4 -9.24 -15.72 21.01
N GLN A 5 -8.76 -15.09 22.08
CA GLN A 5 -9.50 -14.03 22.76
C GLN A 5 -9.53 -12.74 21.94
N SER A 6 -8.56 -12.54 21.05
CA SER A 6 -8.50 -11.43 20.10
C SER A 6 -7.59 -11.79 18.93
N VAL A 7 -7.83 -11.16 17.78
CA VAL A 7 -6.99 -11.25 16.59
C VAL A 7 -6.72 -9.84 16.11
N LEU A 8 -5.46 -9.53 15.83
CA LEU A 8 -5.04 -8.27 15.23
C LEU A 8 -4.73 -8.52 13.77
N PHE A 9 -5.25 -7.66 12.92
CA PHE A 9 -4.93 -7.65 11.50
C PHE A 9 -4.12 -6.40 11.21
N ASP A 10 -3.13 -6.57 10.36
CA ASP A 10 -2.57 -5.44 9.64
C ASP A 10 -3.62 -4.87 8.68
N LEU A 11 -3.44 -3.62 8.24
CA LEU A 11 -4.36 -2.96 7.34
C LEU A 11 -3.91 -3.15 5.88
N ASP A 12 -2.74 -2.60 5.57
CA ASP A 12 -2.21 -2.49 4.22
C ASP A 12 -1.79 -3.86 3.67
N GLY A 13 -2.34 -4.23 2.51
CA GLY A 13 -2.09 -5.54 1.89
C GLY A 13 -2.66 -6.73 2.67
N THR A 14 -3.39 -6.50 3.77
CA THR A 14 -4.07 -7.54 4.56
C THR A 14 -5.58 -7.38 4.52
N LEU A 15 -6.11 -6.24 4.97
CA LEU A 15 -7.54 -5.94 4.92
C LEU A 15 -7.90 -5.07 3.72
N VAL A 16 -6.96 -4.23 3.26
CA VAL A 16 -7.16 -3.30 2.14
C VAL A 16 -6.01 -3.44 1.16
N ASP A 17 -6.32 -3.58 -0.13
CA ASP A 17 -5.33 -3.54 -1.19
C ASP A 17 -4.92 -2.11 -1.50
N THR A 18 -3.98 -1.59 -0.70
CA THR A 18 -3.51 -0.21 -0.78
C THR A 18 -2.36 0.00 -1.77
N ALA A 19 -1.89 -1.07 -2.45
CA ALA A 19 -0.76 -0.96 -3.37
C ALA A 19 -1.01 0.03 -4.53
N PRO A 20 -2.18 0.06 -5.20
CA PRO A 20 -2.46 1.03 -6.27
C PRO A 20 -2.48 2.48 -5.77
N ASP A 21 -3.09 2.71 -4.61
CA ASP A 21 -3.22 4.06 -4.03
C ASP A 21 -1.87 4.62 -3.56
N LEU A 22 -1.07 3.79 -2.89
CA LEU A 22 0.29 4.16 -2.48
C LEU A 22 1.20 4.40 -3.69
N GLY A 23 1.06 3.60 -4.75
CA GLY A 23 1.75 3.80 -6.02
C GLY A 23 1.40 5.14 -6.67
N PHE A 24 0.11 5.48 -6.72
CA PHE A 24 -0.37 6.77 -7.23
C PHE A 24 0.19 7.96 -6.42
N ALA A 25 0.14 7.88 -5.09
CA ALA A 25 0.63 8.93 -4.21
C ALA A 25 2.15 9.13 -4.35
N LEU A 26 2.92 8.04 -4.43
CA LEU A 26 4.36 8.08 -4.65
C LEU A 26 4.70 8.72 -6.00
N ASN A 27 4.03 8.31 -7.08
CA ASN A 27 4.27 8.86 -8.40
C ASN A 27 3.91 10.35 -8.48
N THR A 28 2.82 10.75 -7.82
CA THR A 28 2.46 12.18 -7.67
C THR A 28 3.59 12.97 -6.99
N LEU A 29 4.17 12.44 -5.91
CA LEU A 29 5.29 13.09 -5.22
C LEU A 29 6.55 13.15 -6.08
N LEU A 30 6.87 12.08 -6.83
CA LEU A 30 8.02 12.07 -7.74
C LEU A 30 7.92 13.18 -8.78
N GLU A 31 6.75 13.38 -9.37
CA GLU A 31 6.52 14.45 -10.34
C GLU A 31 6.71 15.84 -9.73
N GLN A 32 6.21 16.06 -8.51
CA GLN A 32 6.39 17.31 -7.77
C GLN A 32 7.88 17.63 -7.52
N GLU A 33 8.68 16.60 -7.28
CA GLU A 33 10.13 16.71 -7.07
C GLU A 33 10.94 16.71 -8.38
N GLY A 34 10.28 16.82 -9.54
CA GLY A 34 10.92 16.84 -10.86
C GLY A 34 11.55 15.50 -11.27
N ARG A 35 11.12 14.41 -10.66
CA ARG A 35 11.57 13.04 -10.95
C ARG A 35 10.56 12.34 -11.85
N ARG A 36 11.03 11.32 -12.56
CA ARG A 36 10.15 10.48 -13.41
C ARG A 36 9.33 9.53 -12.53
N PRO A 37 8.02 9.36 -12.81
CA PRO A 37 7.21 8.30 -12.21
C PRO A 37 7.81 6.91 -12.43
N LEU A 38 7.50 5.99 -11.51
CA LEU A 38 7.84 4.58 -11.61
C LEU A 38 6.68 3.81 -12.26
N ALA A 39 7.02 2.86 -13.12
CA ALA A 39 6.06 1.92 -13.66
C ALA A 39 5.57 0.99 -12.54
N GLU A 40 4.29 0.62 -12.60
CA GLU A 40 3.70 -0.34 -11.69
C GLU A 40 4.38 -1.71 -11.87
N ALA A 41 4.68 -2.39 -10.76
CA ALA A 41 5.21 -3.75 -10.82
C ALA A 41 4.07 -4.69 -11.23
N LEU A 42 4.21 -5.33 -12.39
CA LEU A 42 3.29 -6.38 -12.87
C LEU A 42 3.35 -7.63 -12.00
#